data_AF-A0A2E2EV98-F1
#
_entry.id   AF-A0A2E2EV98-F1
#
_cell.length_a   1.000
_cell.length_b   1.000
_cell.length_c   1.000
_cell.angle_alpha   90.00
_cell.angle_beta   90.00
_cell.angle_gamma   90.00
#
_symmetry.space_group_name_H-M   'P 1'
#
loop_
_entity.id
_entity.type
_entity.pdbx_description
1 polymer ?
#
loop_
_entity_poly.entity_id
_entity_poly.type
_entity_poly.pdbx_seq_one_letter_code
_entity_poly.pdbx_strand_id
1 'polypeptide(L)' 'ALLVFFLLVEWLGRANEYAIEKADVLKKPLRWAFYFFLIIIMFLFTGEEQQFIYFQF' A
#
# COMPACT_ATOMS: atom_id res chain seq x y z
N ALA A 1 3.94 -11.61 -5.69
CA ALA A 1 3.71 -11.62 -4.23
C ALA A 1 3.24 -10.27 -3.72
N LEU A 2 4.01 -9.18 -3.91
CA LEU A 2 3.65 -7.83 -3.44
C LEU A 2 2.34 -7.28 -4.03
N LEU A 3 2.06 -7.58 -5.30
CA LEU A 3 0.81 -7.18 -5.96
C LEU A 3 -0.43 -7.77 -5.27
N VAL A 4 -0.37 -9.04 -4.85
CA VAL A 4 -1.47 -9.70 -4.12
C VAL A 4 -1.67 -9.05 -2.75
N PHE A 5 -0.58 -8.67 -2.06
CA PHE A 5 -0.67 -7.92 -0.82
C PHE A 5 -1.40 -6.58 -1.01
N PHE A 6 -1.03 -5.79 -2.01
CA PHE A 6 -1.73 -4.52 -2.30
C PHE A 6 -3.19 -4.74 -2.71
N LEU A 7 -3.49 -5.79 -3.49
CA LEU A 7 -4.88 -6.14 -3.82
C LEU A 7 -5.70 -6.52 -2.60
N LEU A 8 -5.13 -7.24 -1.63
CA LEU A 8 -5.81 -7.57 -0.38
C LEU A 8 -6.04 -6.32 0.48
N VAL A 9 -5.05 -5.43 0.56
CA VAL A 9 -5.18 -4.14 1.26
C VAL A 9 -6.27 -3.30 0.62
N GLU A 10 -6.32 -3.22 -0.70
CA GLU A 10 -7.41 -2.54 -1.41
C GLU A 10 -8.77 -3.21 -1.19
N TRP A 11 -8.84 -4.54 -1.25
CA TRP A 11 -10.10 -5.25 -1.04
C TRP A 11 -10.66 -5.03 0.37
N LEU A 12 -9.80 -4.93 1.38
CA LEU A 12 -10.18 -4.58 2.75
C LEU A 12 -10.61 -3.10 2.87
N GLY A 13 -10.00 -2.23 2.08
CA GLY A 13 -10.27 -0.79 2.03
C GLY A 13 -11.38 -0.37 1.06
N ARG A 14 -11.93 -1.28 0.25
CA ARG A 14 -12.80 -1.02 -0.92
C ARG A 14 -14.04 -0.16 -0.69
N ALA A 15 -14.45 0.00 0.57
CA ALA A 15 -15.61 0.78 0.96
C ALA A 15 -15.24 2.21 1.36
N ASN A 16 -13.95 2.53 1.41
CA ASN A 16 -13.42 3.85 1.73
C ASN A 16 -12.78 4.44 0.47
N GLU A 17 -12.51 5.75 0.47
CA GLU A 17 -11.89 6.45 -0.66
C GLU A 17 -10.43 6.00 -0.88
N TYR A 18 -9.76 5.59 0.19
CA TYR A 18 -8.39 5.07 0.14
C TYR A 18 -8.23 3.74 0.87
N ALA A 19 -7.41 2.83 0.32
CA ALA A 19 -7.11 1.52 0.91
C ALA A 19 -6.67 1.59 2.39
N ILE A 20 -5.90 2.63 2.73
CA ILE A 20 -5.31 2.84 4.06
C ILE A 20 -6.08 3.85 4.92
N GLU A 21 -7.24 4.33 4.48
CA GLU A 21 -8.00 5.39 5.16
C GLU A 21 -8.31 5.04 6.63
N LYS A 22 -8.62 3.77 6.89
CA LYS A 22 -8.91 3.27 8.25
C LYS A 22 -7.69 2.73 9.00
N ALA A 23 -6.47 2.95 8.50
CA ALA A 23 -5.26 2.57 9.22
C ALA A 23 -5.13 3.29 10.59
N ASP A 24 -5.84 4.40 10.77
CA ASP A 24 -5.92 5.13 12.04
C ASP A 24 -6.72 4.41 13.15
N VAL A 25 -7.50 3.39 12.81
CA VAL A 25 -8.18 2.51 13.79
C VAL A 25 -7.18 1.58 14.49
N LEU A 26 -5.99 1.38 13.92
CA LEU A 26 -4.95 0.54 14.51
C LEU A 26 -4.36 1.20 15.76
N LYS A 27 -3.97 0.37 16.75
CA LYS A 27 -3.27 0.85 17.94
C LYS A 27 -2.00 1.61 17.54
N LYS A 28 -1.70 2.71 18.22
CA LYS A 28 -0.54 3.60 17.94
C LYS A 28 0.74 2.88 17.48
N PRO A 29 1.27 1.86 18.18
CA PRO A 29 2.50 1.19 17.74
C PRO A 29 2.33 0.40 16.43
N LEU A 30 1.17 -0.24 16.23
CA LEU A 30 0.90 -1.02 15.03
C LEU A 30 0.74 -0.13 13.80
N ARG A 31 0.15 1.06 13.98
CA ARG A 31 0.04 2.07 12.92
C ARG A 31 1.43 2.53 12.43
N TRP A 32 2.33 2.86 13.36
CA TRP A 32 3.70 3.23 13.00
C TRP A 32 4.44 2.09 12.32
N ALA A 33 4.32 0.85 12.83
CA ALA A 33 4.92 -0.32 12.20
C ALA A 33 4.44 -0.50 10.74
N PHE A 34 3.15 -0.30 10.48
CA PHE A 34 2.59 -0.36 9.13
C PHE A 34 3.16 0.72 8.21
N TYR A 35 3.26 1.97 8.66
CA TYR A 35 3.85 3.04 7.85
C TYR A 35 5.34 2.82 7.58
N PHE A 36 6.12 2.38 8.59
CA PHE A 36 7.52 2.02 8.37
C PHE A 36 7.67 0.85 7.41
N PHE A 37 6.78 -0.15 7.48
CA PHE A 37 6.78 -1.27 6.55
C PHE A 37 6.55 -0.80 5.10
N LEU A 38 5.59 0.10 4.86
CA LEU A 38 5.38 0.69 3.54
C LEU A 38 6.63 1.44 3.05
N ILE A 39 7.26 2.25 3.91
CA ILE A 39 8.49 2.98 3.58
C ILE A 39 9.63 2.02 3.21
N ILE A 40 9.82 0.94 3.99
CA ILE A 40 10.83 -0.07 3.71
C ILE A 40 10.59 -0.72 2.34
N ILE A 41 9.34 -1.07 2.01
CA ILE A 41 8.98 -1.59 0.69
C ILE A 41 9.33 -0.59 -0.41
N MET A 42 9.00 0.70 -0.24
CA MET A 42 9.32 1.73 -1.23
C MET A 42 10.83 1.82 -1.52
N PHE A 43 11.67 1.69 -0.49
CA PHE A 43 13.13 1.67 -0.66
C PHE A 43 13.65 0.37 -1.25
N LEU A 44 13.11 -0.78 -0.85
CA LEU A 44 13.53 -2.08 -1.37
C LEU A 44 13.21 -2.26 -2.86
N PHE A 45 12.08 -1.71 -3.32
CA PHE A 45 11.66 -1.75 -4.73
C PHE A 45 11.98 -0.46 -5.49
N THR A 46 12.83 0.40 -4.92
CA THR A 46 13.30 1.61 -5.60
C THR A 46 14.31 1.24 -6.69
N GLY A 47 14.23 1.87 -7.86
CA GLY A 47 15.21 1.71 -8.94
C GLY A 47 14.84 0.73 -10.06
N GLU A 48 13.75 -0.04 -9.91
CA GLU A 48 13.13 -0.73 -11.04
C GLU A 48 12.31 0.32 -11.83
N GLU A 49 12.46 0.39 -13.15
CA GLU A 49 11.58 1.20 -13.98
C GLU A 49 10.15 0.67 -13.80
N GLN A 50 9.35 1.36 -13.00
CA GLN A 50 7.94 1.04 -12.85
C GLN A 50 7.33 1.15 -14.25
N GLN A 51 6.95 0.01 -14.84
CA GLN A 51 6.27 0.00 -16.12
C GLN A 51 5.01 0.84 -15.98
N PHE A 52 5.06 2.06 -16.50
CA PHE A 52 3.91 2.94 -16.52
C PHE A 52 2.91 2.28 -17.44
N ILE A 53 1.89 1.66 -16.86
CA ILE A 53 0.78 1.11 -17.64
C ILE A 53 0.01 2.33 -18.15
N TYR A 54 0.42 2.82 -19.31
CA TYR A 54 -0.32 3.86 -20.01
C TYR A 54 -1.57 3.20 -20.56
N PHE A 55 -2.65 3.26 -19.79
CA PHE A 55 -3.95 2.99 -20.34
C PHE A 55 -4.31 4.14 -21.27
N GLN A 56 -4.11 3.93 -22.58
CA GLN A 56 -4.62 4.82 -23.62
C GLN A 56 -6.13 4.61 -23.68
N PHE A 57 -6.86 5.46 -22.98
CA PHE A 57 -8.27 5.72 -23.27
C PHE A 57 -8.37 7.09 -23.93
#